data_AF-A0A0G1WB28-F1
#
_entry.id   AF-A0A0G1WB28-F1
#
_cell.length_a   1.000
_cell.length_b   1.000
_cell.length_c   1.000
_cell.angle_alpha   90.00
_cell.angle_beta   90.00
_cell.angle_gamma   90.00
#
_symmetry.space_group_name_H-M   'P 1'
#
loop_
_entity.id
_entity.type
_entity.pdbx_description
1 polymer ?
#
loop_
_entity_poly.entity_id
_entity_poly.type
_entity_poly.pdbx_seq_one_letter_code
_entity_poly.pdbx_strand_id
1 'polypeptide(L)'
;MSEQMVSIKGFDKAKVLAALYNGARAQGAGFIHYDPTPMGEEEARELLQGATYFDYLKGRVMKVDLSGDEIDPWGYDRDNGDGAVAEIVAALRHTDDVNPEEVELRHKEGTRDAAIYVEEHVDDMTHSTVPIVKLGLGDLAHLIKPKIKEVLDETDEDA
;
A
#
# COMPACT_ATOMS: atom_id res chain seq x y z
N MET A 1 21.47 -5.08 6.57
CA MET A 1 21.88 -3.97 7.45
C MET A 1 20.91 -3.94 8.61
N SER A 2 21.29 -3.51 9.81
CA SER A 2 20.32 -3.40 10.90
C SER A 2 19.34 -2.29 10.56
N GLU A 3 18.14 -2.65 10.12
CA GLU A 3 17.05 -1.69 9.93
C GLU A 3 16.74 -1.04 11.27
N GLN A 4 16.79 0.29 11.28
CA GLN A 4 16.47 1.07 12.47
C GLN A 4 14.95 1.06 12.62
N MET A 5 14.46 0.58 13.77
CA MET A 5 13.06 0.73 14.16
C MET A 5 12.63 2.19 14.03
N VAL A 6 11.46 2.43 13.44
CA VAL A 6 10.91 3.79 13.29
C VAL A 6 10.06 4.13 14.51
N SER A 7 10.48 5.12 15.29
CA SER A 7 9.75 5.55 16.48
C SER A 7 8.49 6.34 16.12
N ILE A 8 7.34 5.82 16.57
CA ILE A 8 6.03 6.47 16.53
C ILE A 8 5.56 6.93 17.92
N LYS A 9 6.46 6.94 18.91
CA LYS A 9 6.17 7.43 20.26
C LYS A 9 5.58 8.84 20.25
N GLY A 10 4.42 8.98 20.91
CA GLY A 10 3.71 10.25 21.07
C GLY A 10 2.78 10.62 19.92
N PHE A 11 2.68 9.81 18.87
CA PHE A 11 1.65 9.96 17.84
C PHE A 11 0.33 9.29 18.24
N ASP A 12 -0.78 9.79 17.68
CA ASP A 12 -2.00 9.00 17.60
C ASP A 12 -1.79 7.86 16.59
N LYS A 13 -1.95 6.62 17.05
CA LYS A 13 -1.79 5.42 16.21
C LYS A 13 -2.78 5.39 15.05
N ALA A 14 -3.95 6.00 15.19
CA ALA A 14 -4.92 6.13 14.10
C ALA A 14 -4.34 6.99 12.96
N LYS A 15 -3.70 8.12 13.29
CA LYS A 15 -3.01 8.96 12.29
C LYS A 15 -1.86 8.23 11.61
N VAL A 16 -1.09 7.46 12.37
CA VAL A 16 0.02 6.64 11.82
C VAL A 16 -0.53 5.59 10.85
N LEU A 17 -1.58 4.86 11.23
CA LEU A 17 -2.20 3.86 10.36
C LEU A 17 -2.75 4.49 9.08
N ALA A 18 -3.48 5.60 9.20
CA ALA A 18 -4.04 6.32 8.06
C ALA A 18 -2.93 6.80 7.11
N ALA A 19 -1.88 7.44 7.64
CA ALA A 19 -0.76 7.93 6.83
C ALA A 19 -0.02 6.81 6.09
N LEU A 20 0.24 5.68 6.77
CA LEU A 20 0.86 4.51 6.14
C LEU A 20 -0.05 3.89 5.08
N TYR A 21 -1.36 3.82 5.31
CA TYR A 21 -2.30 3.32 4.29
C TYR A 21 -2.36 4.26 3.08
N ASN A 22 -2.35 5.56 3.33
CA ASN A 22 -2.44 6.60 2.30
C ASN A 22 -1.20 6.61 1.42
N GLY A 23 -0.01 6.29 1.94
CA GLY A 23 1.21 6.13 1.17
C GLY A 23 1.46 4.74 0.58
N ALA A 24 0.66 3.73 0.94
CA ALA A 24 0.86 2.36 0.49
C ALA A 24 0.34 2.15 -0.93
N ARG A 25 1.06 1.39 -1.76
CA ARG A 25 0.62 1.06 -3.13
C ARG A 25 -0.43 -0.05 -3.16
N ALA A 26 -1.22 -0.09 -4.24
CA ALA A 26 -2.00 -1.28 -4.58
C ALA A 26 -1.07 -2.42 -5.06
N GLN A 27 -1.46 -3.69 -4.82
CA GLN A 27 -0.63 -4.84 -5.21
C GLN A 27 -1.45 -6.00 -5.81
N GLY A 28 -1.03 -6.50 -6.97
CA GLY A 28 -1.54 -7.74 -7.57
C GLY A 28 -3.07 -7.77 -7.73
N ALA A 29 -3.73 -8.78 -7.17
CA ALA A 29 -5.20 -8.88 -7.23
C ALA A 29 -5.93 -7.76 -6.46
N GLY A 30 -5.21 -6.96 -5.65
CA GLY A 30 -5.75 -5.75 -5.01
C GLY A 30 -6.29 -4.74 -6.02
N PHE A 31 -5.80 -4.75 -7.27
CA PHE A 31 -6.31 -3.90 -8.34
C PHE A 31 -7.79 -4.15 -8.70
N ILE A 32 -8.34 -5.34 -8.43
CA ILE A 32 -9.75 -5.68 -8.73
C ILE A 32 -10.72 -4.77 -7.95
N HIS A 33 -10.33 -4.38 -6.73
CA HIS A 33 -11.12 -3.54 -5.84
C HIS A 33 -10.39 -2.25 -5.49
N TYR A 34 -9.52 -1.78 -6.38
CA TYR A 34 -8.75 -0.58 -6.12
C TYR A 34 -9.66 0.64 -5.94
N ASP A 35 -9.45 1.32 -4.83
CA ASP A 35 -10.07 2.58 -4.47
C ASP A 35 -8.94 3.55 -4.07
N PRO A 36 -8.73 4.65 -4.81
CA PRO A 36 -7.68 5.63 -4.51
C PRO A 36 -8.01 6.46 -3.26
N THR A 37 -9.24 6.41 -2.75
CA THR A 37 -9.71 7.25 -1.63
C THR A 37 -8.80 7.10 -0.40
N PRO A 38 -8.22 8.20 0.11
CA PRO A 38 -7.44 8.19 1.34
C PRO A 38 -8.28 7.77 2.56
N MET A 39 -7.68 7.03 3.48
CA MET A 39 -8.23 6.72 4.80
C MET A 39 -8.10 7.94 5.72
N GLY A 40 -9.21 8.27 6.38
CA GLY A 40 -9.25 9.28 7.43
C GLY A 40 -8.89 8.72 8.81
N GLU A 41 -8.66 9.62 9.76
CA GLU A 41 -8.30 9.27 11.14
C GLU A 41 -9.38 8.46 11.87
N GLU A 42 -10.66 8.83 11.73
CA GLU A 42 -11.77 8.11 12.37
C GLU A 42 -11.86 6.66 11.90
N GLU A 43 -11.74 6.43 10.59
CA GLU A 43 -11.76 5.08 10.03
C GLU A 43 -10.59 4.24 10.57
N ALA A 44 -9.38 4.81 10.58
CA ALA A 44 -8.21 4.14 11.13
C ALA A 44 -8.39 3.80 12.63
N ARG A 45 -9.00 4.71 13.38
CA ARG A 45 -9.31 4.51 14.81
C ARG A 45 -10.29 3.36 15.02
N GLU A 46 -11.30 3.21 14.17
CA GLU A 46 -12.24 2.08 14.21
C GLU A 46 -11.53 0.76 13.93
N LEU A 47 -10.65 0.70 12.92
CA LEU A 47 -9.87 -0.50 12.59
C LEU A 47 -8.98 -0.95 13.75
N LEU A 48 -8.35 0.00 14.45
CA LEU A 48 -7.47 -0.26 15.59
C LEU A 48 -8.18 -0.84 16.82
N GLN A 49 -9.51 -0.78 16.88
CA GLN A 49 -10.28 -1.46 17.94
C GLN A 49 -10.26 -2.99 17.75
N GLY A 50 -10.09 -3.46 16.52
CA GLY A 50 -10.12 -4.88 16.17
C GLY A 50 -8.74 -5.54 16.09
N ALA A 51 -7.73 -4.81 15.60
CA ALA A 51 -6.39 -5.33 15.41
C ALA A 51 -5.34 -4.20 15.44
N THR A 52 -4.11 -4.54 15.81
CA THR A 52 -2.96 -3.63 15.73
C THR A 52 -1.94 -4.04 14.67
N TYR A 53 -2.05 -5.25 14.12
CA TYR A 53 -1.21 -5.76 13.05
C TYR A 53 -2.01 -5.88 11.76
N PHE A 54 -1.44 -5.40 10.66
CA PHE A 54 -2.11 -5.37 9.35
C PHE A 54 -1.15 -5.85 8.27
N ASP A 55 -1.47 -6.97 7.62
CA ASP A 55 -0.74 -7.44 6.44
C ASP A 55 -1.20 -6.71 5.17
N TYR A 56 -2.51 -6.55 5.01
CA TYR A 56 -3.17 -5.86 3.90
C TYR A 56 -4.37 -5.08 4.40
N LEU A 57 -4.62 -3.91 3.80
CA LEU A 57 -5.83 -3.11 4.01
C LEU A 57 -6.35 -2.64 2.66
N LYS A 58 -7.62 -2.96 2.35
CA LYS A 58 -8.30 -2.56 1.10
C LYS A 58 -7.45 -2.77 -0.18
N GLY A 59 -6.75 -3.90 -0.28
CA GLY A 59 -5.91 -4.23 -1.44
C GLY A 59 -4.52 -3.56 -1.47
N ARG A 60 -4.18 -2.77 -0.44
CA ARG A 60 -2.86 -2.16 -0.25
C ARG A 60 -2.03 -2.97 0.74
N VAL A 61 -0.73 -3.09 0.48
CA VAL A 61 0.21 -3.87 1.28
C VAL A 61 0.73 -3.05 2.46
N MET A 62 0.52 -3.55 3.67
CA MET A 62 0.82 -2.84 4.91
C MET A 62 1.99 -3.48 5.64
N LYS A 63 1.82 -4.70 6.17
CA LYS A 63 2.84 -5.45 6.93
C LYS A 63 3.44 -4.66 8.10
N VAL A 64 2.57 -3.98 8.85
CA VAL A 64 2.96 -3.15 10.01
C VAL A 64 2.27 -3.62 11.29
N ASP A 65 2.99 -3.50 12.41
CA ASP A 65 2.46 -3.67 13.77
C ASP A 65 2.48 -2.32 14.50
N LEU A 66 1.31 -1.91 15.00
CA LEU A 66 1.09 -0.69 15.76
C LEU A 66 0.79 -0.98 17.25
N SER A 67 1.10 -2.18 17.75
CA SER A 67 0.91 -2.53 19.17
C SER A 67 1.84 -1.73 20.09
N GLY A 68 3.06 -1.43 19.63
CA GLY A 68 4.09 -0.67 20.35
C GLY A 68 4.16 0.83 20.01
N ASP A 69 5.29 1.43 20.36
CA ASP A 69 5.68 2.81 20.03
C ASP A 69 6.75 2.87 18.92
N GLU A 70 7.05 1.73 18.31
CA GLU A 70 8.05 1.58 17.26
C GLU A 70 7.51 0.64 16.19
N ILE A 71 7.88 0.89 14.93
CA ILE A 71 7.52 0.07 13.77
C ILE A 71 8.79 -0.57 13.22
N ASP A 72 8.75 -1.87 12.96
CA ASP A 72 9.71 -2.54 12.09
C ASP A 72 9.35 -2.22 10.62
N PRO A 73 10.18 -1.47 9.89
CA PRO A 73 9.83 -1.01 8.56
C PRO A 73 9.96 -2.10 7.49
N TRP A 74 10.67 -3.21 7.75
CA TRP A 74 11.09 -4.15 6.70
C TRP A 74 9.95 -4.64 5.82
N GLY A 75 8.83 -5.04 6.45
CA GLY A 75 7.69 -5.58 5.72
C GLY A 75 7.01 -4.56 4.81
N TYR A 76 6.88 -3.33 5.29
CA TYR A 76 6.24 -2.23 4.55
C TYR A 76 7.17 -1.70 3.46
N ASP A 77 8.42 -1.38 3.80
CA ASP A 77 9.40 -0.75 2.91
C ASP A 77 9.77 -1.65 1.73
N ARG A 78 9.91 -2.95 1.97
CA ARG A 78 10.17 -3.94 0.90
C ARG A 78 9.16 -3.84 -0.25
N ASP A 79 7.90 -3.55 0.07
CA ASP A 79 6.83 -3.46 -0.91
C ASP A 79 6.51 -2.01 -1.32
N ASN A 80 6.73 -1.01 -0.47
CA ASN A 80 6.35 0.40 -0.71
C ASN A 80 7.57 1.33 -0.96
N GLY A 81 8.76 0.76 -1.11
CA GLY A 81 10.03 1.45 -1.32
C GLY A 81 10.84 1.61 -0.05
N ASP A 82 12.16 1.49 -0.17
CA ASP A 82 13.10 1.65 0.95
C ASP A 82 12.91 3.01 1.66
N GLY A 83 12.78 2.99 2.99
CA GLY A 83 12.61 4.20 3.81
C GLY A 83 11.18 4.74 3.87
N ALA A 84 10.20 4.06 3.28
CA ALA A 84 8.82 4.56 3.20
C ALA A 84 8.18 4.86 4.55
N VAL A 85 8.31 3.95 5.52
CA VAL A 85 7.77 4.19 6.87
C VAL A 85 8.40 5.43 7.49
N ALA A 86 9.71 5.60 7.35
CA ALA A 86 10.42 6.74 7.93
C ALA A 86 9.97 8.07 7.29
N GLU A 87 9.83 8.10 5.97
CA GLU A 87 9.39 9.30 5.22
C GLU A 87 7.95 9.67 5.55
N ILE A 88 7.03 8.69 5.59
CA ILE A 88 5.62 8.93 5.92
C ILE A 88 5.48 9.42 7.37
N VAL A 89 6.17 8.80 8.33
CA VAL A 89 6.15 9.23 9.73
C VAL A 89 6.78 10.62 9.90
N ALA A 90 7.81 10.95 9.11
CA ALA A 90 8.39 12.29 9.10
C ALA A 90 7.39 13.33 8.55
N ALA A 91 6.74 13.05 7.43
CA ALA A 91 5.71 13.92 6.85
C ALA A 91 4.59 14.18 7.86
N LEU A 92 4.03 13.12 8.47
CA LEU A 92 3.02 13.23 9.52
C LEU A 92 3.51 14.06 10.71
N ARG A 93 4.79 13.96 11.09
CA ARG A 93 5.38 14.80 12.16
C ARG A 93 5.38 16.28 11.80
N HIS A 94 5.62 16.61 10.55
CA HIS A 94 5.78 17.98 10.08
C HIS A 94 4.44 18.66 9.79
N THR A 95 3.47 17.91 9.27
CA THR A 95 2.19 18.46 8.79
C THR A 95 1.02 18.23 9.73
N ASP A 96 1.09 17.19 10.59
CA ASP A 96 -0.04 16.65 11.36
C ASP A 96 -1.23 16.19 10.49
N ASP A 97 -0.99 16.04 9.18
CA ASP A 97 -1.91 15.58 8.15
C ASP A 97 -1.63 14.11 7.83
N VAL A 98 -2.69 13.31 7.65
CA VAL A 98 -2.61 11.89 7.28
C VAL A 98 -2.46 11.67 5.78
N ASN A 99 -2.64 12.70 4.95
CA ASN A 99 -2.44 12.62 3.51
C ASN A 99 -1.83 13.92 2.93
N PRO A 100 -0.62 14.32 3.38
CA PRO A 100 0.08 15.43 2.75
C PRO A 100 0.49 15.06 1.31
N GLU A 101 0.79 16.07 0.49
CA GLU A 101 1.11 15.92 -0.94
C GLU A 101 2.21 14.88 -1.20
N GLU A 102 3.26 14.82 -0.34
CA GLU A 102 4.34 13.85 -0.53
C GLU A 102 3.89 12.39 -0.33
N VAL A 103 2.92 12.16 0.57
CA VAL A 103 2.35 10.83 0.84
C VAL A 103 1.41 10.42 -0.29
N GLU A 104 0.60 11.37 -0.78
CA GLU A 104 -0.28 11.13 -1.94
C GLU A 104 0.52 10.82 -3.20
N LEU A 105 1.60 11.58 -3.46
CA LEU A 105 2.47 11.35 -4.60
C LEU A 105 3.12 9.97 -4.52
N ARG A 106 3.60 9.55 -3.34
CA ARG A 106 4.17 8.21 -3.13
C ARG A 106 3.17 7.12 -3.53
N HIS A 107 1.91 7.28 -3.12
CA HIS A 107 0.87 6.32 -3.46
C HIS A 107 0.62 6.25 -4.97
N LYS A 108 0.52 7.41 -5.63
CA LYS A 108 0.33 7.51 -7.08
C LYS A 108 1.49 6.85 -7.84
N GLU A 109 2.73 7.21 -7.52
CA GLU A 109 3.94 6.66 -8.15
C GLU A 109 4.07 5.15 -7.89
N GLY A 110 3.97 4.73 -6.63
CA GLY A 110 4.09 3.32 -6.26
C GLY A 110 2.98 2.44 -6.85
N THR A 111 1.76 2.99 -6.98
CA THR A 111 0.64 2.29 -7.61
C THR A 111 0.79 2.24 -9.13
N ARG A 112 1.30 3.30 -9.77
CA ARG A 112 1.65 3.31 -11.19
C ARG A 112 2.71 2.26 -11.52
N ASP A 113 3.79 2.20 -10.74
CA ASP A 113 4.85 1.19 -10.92
C ASP A 113 4.32 -0.23 -10.77
N ALA A 114 3.46 -0.47 -9.76
CA ALA A 114 2.80 -1.75 -9.60
C ALA A 114 1.84 -2.06 -10.75
N ALA A 115 1.19 -1.04 -11.31
CA ALA A 115 0.27 -1.20 -12.43
C ALA A 115 1.01 -1.59 -13.71
N ILE A 116 2.13 -0.92 -14.01
CA ILE A 116 3.04 -1.26 -15.13
C ILE A 116 3.52 -2.70 -14.98
N TYR A 117 4.01 -3.07 -13.79
CA TYR A 117 4.47 -4.44 -13.54
C TYR A 117 3.36 -5.47 -13.78
N VAL A 118 2.13 -5.19 -13.31
CA VAL A 118 1.00 -6.09 -13.53
C VAL A 118 0.64 -6.13 -15.01
N GLU A 119 0.59 -5.01 -15.73
CA GLU A 119 0.31 -5.00 -17.16
C GLU A 119 1.29 -5.87 -17.96
N GLU A 120 2.58 -5.77 -17.66
CA GLU A 120 3.63 -6.56 -18.33
C GLU A 120 3.52 -8.07 -18.06
N HIS A 121 3.04 -8.47 -16.89
CA HIS A 121 3.08 -9.87 -16.43
C HIS A 121 1.69 -10.51 -16.26
N VAL A 122 0.60 -9.79 -16.50
CA VAL A 122 -0.76 -10.30 -16.27
C VAL A 122 -1.09 -11.47 -17.19
N ASP A 123 -0.54 -11.51 -18.40
CA ASP A 123 -0.75 -12.59 -19.36
C ASP A 123 0.19 -13.79 -19.17
N ASP A 124 1.14 -13.71 -18.23
CA ASP A 124 2.06 -14.81 -17.95
C ASP A 124 1.29 -16.01 -17.37
N MET A 125 1.34 -17.13 -18.09
CA MET A 125 0.75 -18.38 -17.61
C MET A 125 1.51 -18.86 -16.38
N THR A 126 0.80 -19.02 -15.26
CA THR A 126 1.37 -19.68 -14.09
C THR A 126 1.60 -21.17 -14.38
N HIS A 127 2.83 -21.56 -14.72
CA HIS A 127 3.18 -22.98 -14.79
C HIS A 127 3.29 -23.55 -13.38
N SER A 128 2.41 -24.49 -13.06
CA SER A 128 2.45 -25.31 -11.85
C SER A 128 2.55 -26.77 -12.27
N THR A 129 3.57 -27.48 -11.80
CA THR A 129 3.72 -28.93 -11.99
C THR A 129 2.82 -29.76 -11.06
N VAL A 130 2.04 -29.09 -10.20
CA VAL A 130 1.10 -29.69 -9.26
C VAL A 130 -0.32 -29.39 -9.75
N PRO A 131 -1.24 -30.38 -9.84
CA PRO A 131 -2.62 -30.18 -10.27
C PRO A 131 -3.42 -29.51 -9.15
N ILE A 132 -3.08 -28.26 -8.88
CA ILE A 132 -3.85 -27.31 -8.09
C ILE A 132 -4.28 -26.28 -9.12
N VAL A 133 -5.59 -26.11 -9.30
CA VAL A 133 -6.14 -25.01 -10.10
C VAL A 133 -5.63 -23.72 -9.47
N LYS A 134 -4.60 -23.12 -10.07
CA LYS A 134 -4.12 -21.80 -9.71
C LYS A 134 -5.11 -20.82 -10.31
N LEU A 135 -5.76 -20.00 -9.48
CA LEU A 135 -6.22 -18.68 -9.92
C LEU A 135 -4.95 -17.83 -10.06
N GLY A 136 -4.34 -17.86 -11.23
CA GLY A 136 -3.25 -16.95 -11.57
C GLY A 136 -3.80 -15.56 -11.89
N LEU A 137 -2.93 -14.55 -11.92
CA LEU A 137 -3.30 -13.21 -12.40
C LEU A 137 -3.85 -13.27 -13.84
N GLY A 138 -3.35 -14.20 -14.68
CA GLY A 138 -3.87 -14.45 -16.02
C GLY A 138 -5.34 -14.87 -16.08
N ASP A 139 -5.82 -15.64 -15.10
CA ASP A 139 -7.22 -16.04 -15.06
C ASP A 139 -8.14 -14.86 -14.67
N LEU A 140 -7.58 -13.87 -13.97
CA LEU A 140 -8.25 -12.64 -13.54
C LEU A 140 -7.94 -11.44 -14.45
N ALA A 141 -7.19 -11.64 -15.53
CA ALA A 141 -6.73 -10.56 -16.42
C ALA A 141 -7.89 -9.69 -16.93
N HIS A 142 -9.03 -10.31 -17.23
CA HIS A 142 -10.24 -9.62 -17.70
C HIS A 142 -10.86 -8.65 -16.66
N LEU A 143 -10.60 -8.87 -15.36
CA LEU A 143 -11.04 -7.98 -14.28
C LEU A 143 -9.98 -6.93 -13.94
N ILE A 144 -8.70 -7.29 -14.05
CA ILE A 144 -7.58 -6.45 -13.64
C ILE A 144 -7.21 -5.43 -14.73
N LYS A 145 -7.14 -5.85 -16.00
CA LYS A 145 -6.70 -4.98 -17.12
C LYS A 145 -7.48 -3.66 -17.23
N PRO A 146 -8.83 -3.62 -17.10
CA PRO A 146 -9.55 -2.36 -17.13
C PRO A 146 -9.14 -1.38 -16.01
N LYS A 147 -8.87 -1.91 -14.81
CA LYS A 147 -8.46 -1.11 -13.64
C LYS A 147 -7.03 -0.60 -13.72
N ILE A 148 -6.13 -1.42 -14.26
CA ILE A 148 -4.76 -1.01 -14.55
C ILE A 148 -4.75 0.15 -15.55
N LYS A 149 -5.55 0.04 -16.62
CA LYS A 149 -5.66 1.09 -17.62
C LYS A 149 -6.18 2.41 -17.03
N GLU A 150 -7.21 2.36 -16.18
CA GLU A 150 -7.75 3.53 -15.46
C GLU A 150 -6.65 4.26 -14.67
N VAL A 151 -5.83 3.51 -13.91
CA VAL A 151 -4.70 4.07 -13.15
C VAL A 151 -3.64 4.70 -14.06
N LEU A 152 -3.29 4.04 -15.17
CA LEU A 152 -2.26 4.55 -16.08
C LEU A 152 -2.72 5.82 -16.83
N ASP A 153 -3.98 5.82 -17.31
CA ASP A 153 -4.57 6.97 -18.02
C ASP A 153 -4.69 8.20 -17.09
N GLU A 154 -5.06 8.03 -15.80
CA GLU A 154 -5.12 9.12 -14.81
C GLU A 154 -3.76 9.77 -14.56
N THR A 155 -2.68 8.99 -14.55
CA THR A 155 -1.32 9.51 -14.31
C THR A 155 -0.68 10.19 -15.52
N ASP A 156 -1.25 10.05 -16.72
CA ASP A 156 -0.78 10.72 -17.94
C ASP A 156 -1.47 12.08 -18.16
N GLU A 157 -2.63 12.33 -17.53
CA GLU A 157 -3.30 13.65 -17.55
C GLU A 157 -2.65 14.66 -16.58
N ASP A 158 -1.94 14.18 -15.56
CA ASP A 158 -1.24 14.99 -14.54
C ASP A 158 0.22 15.33 -14.90
N ALA A 159 0.70 14.96 -16.10
CA ALA A 159 2.11 15.09 -16.57
C ALA A 159 2.41 16.30 -17.47
#